data_AF-A0A7C1DS62-F1
#
_entry.id   AF-A0A7C1DS62-F1
#
_cell.length_a   1.000
_cell.length_b   1.000
_cell.length_c   1.000
_cell.angle_alpha   90.00
_cell.angle_beta   90.00
_cell.angle_gamma   90.00
#
_symmetry.space_group_name_H-M   'P 1'
#
loop_
_entity.id
_entity.type
_entity.pdbx_description
1 polymer ?
#
loop_
_entity_poly.entity_id
_entity_poly.type
_entity_poly.pdbx_seq_one_letter_code
_entity_poly.pdbx_strand_id
1 'polypeptide(L)'
;ENHLYLLAYNDFSIDYRIRFYINDYSQVNRIKAEVMNRLWYAFQRAGITIPFPIRNVYLHRPQEEGQEERALESAAARLELLRGVDLFASLEPDVLERLARAFKTRMYAVGEAPVRQGEEGDSFYLVKSGRFDIFVKKDRERHRYGVKVAELGPGSFFGEMSLLTGEARTATVVAREPGEVCALGKEDFREILLTRPEVSAQLAAAASERVTRNLAQLSKYLTEKEQKTMAEKEKKDHVRQAIMGQMRQFFGF
;
A
#
# COMPACT_ATOMS: atom_id res chain seq x y z
N GLU A 1 57.52 5.95 13.27
CA GLU A 1 57.84 5.36 11.94
C GLU A 1 56.58 5.22 11.12
N ASN A 2 56.64 5.35 9.80
CA ASN A 2 55.44 5.13 8.98
C ASN A 2 55.28 3.64 8.72
N HIS A 3 54.06 3.12 8.85
CA HIS A 3 53.79 1.68 8.69
C HIS A 3 52.74 1.45 7.61
N LEU A 4 53.00 0.48 6.72
CA LEU A 4 52.06 -0.03 5.74
C LEU A 4 51.69 -1.46 6.12
N TYR A 5 50.39 -1.71 6.26
CA TYR A 5 49.84 -3.03 6.55
C TYR A 5 48.97 -3.48 5.40
N LEU A 6 49.18 -4.71 4.94
CA LEU A 6 48.20 -5.43 4.12
C LEU A 6 47.13 -5.99 5.06
N LEU A 7 45.86 -5.65 4.85
CA LEU A 7 44.76 -6.06 5.72
C LEU A 7 44.01 -7.29 5.20
N ALA A 8 43.70 -7.31 3.91
CA ALA A 8 42.92 -8.38 3.29
C ALA A 8 43.14 -8.46 1.78
N TYR A 9 42.97 -9.67 1.24
CA TYR A 9 42.68 -9.92 -0.17
C TYR A 9 41.18 -10.25 -0.26
N ASN A 10 40.39 -9.34 -0.83
CA ASN A 10 38.96 -9.54 -1.06
C ASN A 10 38.73 -9.97 -2.52
N ASP A 11 37.53 -10.43 -2.82
CA ASP A 11 37.15 -10.91 -4.16
C ASP A 11 37.39 -9.88 -5.28
N PHE A 12 37.33 -8.58 -4.96
CA PHE A 12 37.50 -7.48 -5.93
C PHE A 12 38.38 -6.32 -5.42
N SER A 13 39.08 -6.46 -4.30
CA SER A 13 39.97 -5.42 -3.76
C SER A 13 41.14 -6.01 -2.97
N ILE A 14 42.21 -5.22 -2.83
CA ILE A 14 43.25 -5.47 -1.85
C ILE A 14 43.26 -4.28 -0.89
N ASP A 15 43.04 -4.56 0.38
CA ASP A 15 42.87 -3.53 1.39
C ASP A 15 44.19 -3.27 2.10
N TYR A 16 44.69 -2.04 2.02
CA TYR A 16 45.90 -1.60 2.69
C TYR A 16 45.58 -0.55 3.76
N ARG A 17 46.33 -0.58 4.87
CA ARG A 17 46.30 0.47 5.90
C ARG A 17 47.65 1.14 6.01
N ILE A 18 47.65 2.44 5.82
CA ILE A 18 48.84 3.28 5.97
C ILE A 18 48.68 4.09 7.25
N ARG A 19 49.66 3.97 8.15
CA ARG A 19 49.79 4.82 9.33
C ARG A 19 50.99 5.73 9.14
N PHE A 20 50.75 7.02 9.26
CA PHE A 20 51.79 8.04 9.25
C PHE A 20 51.56 9.03 10.39
N TYR A 21 52.64 9.62 10.88
CA TYR A 21 52.62 10.55 12.00
C TYR A 21 52.57 11.98 11.49
N ILE A 22 51.79 12.82 12.17
CA ILE A 22 51.65 14.24 11.87
C ILE A 22 51.94 15.01 13.15
N ASN A 23 52.87 15.96 13.07
CA ASN A 23 53.27 16.78 14.22
C ASN A 23 52.35 18.01 14.41
N ASP A 24 51.70 18.47 13.34
CA ASP A 24 50.75 19.58 13.34
C ASP A 24 49.43 19.16 12.70
N TYR A 25 48.40 19.01 13.54
CA TYR A 25 47.09 18.55 13.11
C TYR A 25 46.39 19.52 12.14
N SER A 26 46.75 20.81 12.14
CA SER A 26 46.18 21.79 11.22
C SER A 26 46.47 21.45 9.74
N GLN A 27 47.57 20.71 9.49
CA GLN A 27 48.00 20.32 8.14
C GLN A 27 47.46 18.95 7.70
N VAL A 28 46.62 18.29 8.49
CA VAL A 28 46.18 16.90 8.25
C VAL A 28 45.61 16.70 6.85
N ASN A 29 44.76 17.60 6.36
CA ASN A 29 44.15 17.49 5.05
C ASN A 29 45.18 17.64 3.91
N ARG A 30 46.11 18.59 4.07
CA ARG A 30 47.18 18.84 3.08
C ARG A 30 48.14 17.64 3.00
N ILE A 31 48.60 17.14 4.14
CA ILE A 31 49.50 15.99 4.21
C ILE A 31 48.81 14.74 3.67
N LYS A 32 47.55 14.52 4.04
CA LYS A 32 46.75 13.40 3.49
C LYS A 32 46.63 13.49 1.97
N ALA A 33 46.35 14.67 1.41
CA ALA A 33 46.28 14.86 -0.03
C ALA A 33 47.62 14.57 -0.73
N GLU A 34 48.73 15.01 -0.13
CA GLU A 34 50.07 14.75 -0.68
C GLU A 34 50.42 13.26 -0.66
N VAL A 35 50.13 12.57 0.43
CA VAL A 35 50.30 11.11 0.54
C VAL A 35 49.47 10.39 -0.53
N MET A 36 48.19 10.76 -0.68
CA MET A 36 47.29 10.15 -1.68
C MET A 36 47.78 10.38 -3.11
N ASN A 37 48.25 11.59 -3.44
CA ASN A 37 48.82 11.88 -4.76
C ASN A 37 50.06 11.03 -5.04
N ARG A 38 50.98 10.93 -4.08
CA ARG A 38 52.20 10.12 -4.24
C ARG A 38 51.88 8.63 -4.43
N LEU A 39 50.89 8.11 -3.69
CA LEU A 39 50.40 6.73 -3.85
C LEU A 39 49.80 6.50 -5.24
N TRP A 40 48.98 7.43 -5.72
CA TRP A 40 48.39 7.35 -7.05
C TRP A 40 49.47 7.26 -8.14
N TYR A 41 50.47 8.15 -8.10
CA TYR A 41 51.58 8.09 -9.06
C TYR A 41 52.44 6.82 -8.91
N ALA A 42 52.66 6.34 -7.69
CA ALA A 42 53.39 5.09 -7.45
C ALA A 42 52.65 3.89 -8.04
N PHE A 43 51.33 3.81 -7.86
CA PHE A 43 50.49 2.76 -8.45
C PHE A 43 50.50 2.82 -9.97
N GLN A 44 50.37 4.01 -10.56
CA GLN A 44 50.45 4.18 -12.02
C GLN A 44 51.79 3.69 -12.59
N ARG A 45 52.92 4.05 -11.97
CA ARG A 45 54.26 3.58 -12.41
C ARG A 45 54.46 2.08 -12.25
N ALA A 46 53.83 1.48 -11.23
CA ALA A 46 53.88 0.05 -10.99
C ALA A 46 52.88 -0.75 -11.84
N GLY A 47 52.10 -0.09 -12.71
CA GLY A 47 51.06 -0.74 -13.51
C GLY A 47 49.85 -1.22 -12.71
N ILE A 48 49.68 -0.73 -11.47
CA ILE A 48 48.54 -1.08 -10.61
C ILE A 48 47.39 -0.15 -10.96
N THR A 49 46.39 -0.68 -11.66
CA THR A 49 45.15 0.04 -11.97
C THR A 49 44.16 -0.10 -10.83
N ILE A 50 43.53 1.00 -10.41
CA ILE A 50 42.37 0.95 -9.52
C ILE A 50 41.26 0.22 -10.29
N PRO A 51 40.77 -0.94 -9.81
CA PRO A 51 39.74 -1.67 -10.53
C PRO A 51 38.48 -0.79 -10.64
N PHE A 52 37.92 -0.68 -11.84
CA PHE A 52 36.57 -0.17 -12.00
C PHE A 52 35.62 -1.09 -11.22
N PRO A 53 34.59 -0.56 -10.54
CA PRO A 53 33.62 -1.41 -9.84
C PRO A 53 32.96 -2.32 -10.87
N ILE A 54 33.35 -3.59 -10.91
CA ILE A 54 32.66 -4.61 -11.69
C ILE A 54 31.37 -4.89 -10.94
N ARG A 55 30.36 -4.05 -11.17
CA ARG A 55 29.01 -4.38 -10.77
C ARG A 55 28.53 -5.42 -11.77
N ASN A 56 28.59 -6.70 -11.39
CA ASN A 56 27.81 -7.71 -12.10
C ASN A 56 26.34 -7.32 -11.96
N VAL A 57 25.81 -6.61 -12.95
CA VAL A 57 24.38 -6.46 -13.14
C VAL A 57 23.91 -7.83 -13.62
N TYR A 58 23.52 -8.68 -12.67
CA TYR A 58 22.68 -9.82 -12.99
C TYR A 58 21.37 -9.24 -13.52
N LEU A 59 21.27 -9.04 -14.83
CA LEU A 59 20.00 -9.08 -15.52
C LEU A 59 19.48 -10.49 -15.31
N HIS A 60 18.81 -10.71 -14.18
CA HIS A 60 17.79 -11.74 -14.12
C HIS A 60 16.78 -11.32 -15.18
N ARG A 61 16.97 -11.80 -16.41
CA ARG A 61 15.85 -12.01 -17.31
C ARG A 61 14.94 -12.92 -16.49
N PRO A 62 13.79 -12.42 -16.01
CA PRO A 62 12.85 -13.33 -15.38
C PRO A 62 12.64 -14.45 -16.40
N GLN A 63 12.82 -15.71 -16.02
CA GLN A 63 12.43 -16.80 -16.89
C GLN A 63 10.94 -16.60 -17.19
N GLU A 64 10.61 -16.22 -18.42
CA GLU A 64 9.23 -16.06 -18.89
C GLU A 64 8.44 -17.35 -18.63
N GLU A 65 9.12 -18.51 -18.70
CA GLU A 65 8.62 -19.86 -18.46
C GLU A 65 7.99 -20.10 -17.08
N GLY A 66 8.24 -19.25 -16.07
CA GLY A 66 7.59 -19.35 -14.75
C GLY A 66 6.70 -18.16 -14.40
N GLN A 67 6.72 -17.09 -15.20
CA GLN A 67 5.93 -15.88 -14.91
C GLN A 67 4.47 -16.06 -15.31
N GLU A 68 4.21 -16.66 -16.47
CA GLU A 68 2.84 -16.97 -16.90
C GLU A 68 2.19 -17.97 -15.96
N GLU A 69 2.89 -19.03 -15.58
CA GLU A 69 2.38 -20.06 -14.68
C GLU A 69 2.07 -19.50 -13.28
N ARG A 70 2.98 -18.69 -12.71
CA ARG A 70 2.72 -17.96 -11.45
C ARG A 70 1.59 -16.93 -11.58
N ALA A 71 1.48 -16.26 -12.71
CA ALA A 71 0.40 -15.29 -12.95
C ALA A 71 -0.96 -16.01 -13.06
N LEU A 72 -1.00 -17.17 -13.71
CA LEU A 72 -2.15 -18.07 -13.80
C LEU A 72 -2.56 -18.60 -12.42
N GLU A 73 -1.62 -19.14 -11.64
CA GLU A 73 -1.88 -19.58 -10.26
C GLU A 73 -2.40 -18.42 -9.39
N SER A 74 -1.81 -17.24 -9.53
CA SER A 74 -2.22 -16.04 -8.80
C SER A 74 -3.63 -15.58 -9.20
N ALA A 75 -3.98 -15.67 -10.48
CA ALA A 75 -5.31 -15.34 -10.97
C ALA A 75 -6.35 -16.37 -10.53
N ALA A 76 -6.02 -17.66 -10.56
CA ALA A 76 -6.90 -18.73 -10.07
C ALA A 76 -7.20 -18.57 -8.57
N ALA A 77 -6.19 -18.26 -7.76
CA ALA A 77 -6.38 -17.98 -6.33
C ALA A 77 -7.28 -16.75 -6.09
N ARG A 78 -7.18 -15.71 -6.94
CA ARG A 78 -8.09 -14.55 -6.89
C ARG A 78 -9.50 -14.90 -7.33
N LEU A 79 -9.67 -15.76 -8.33
CA LEU A 79 -10.97 -16.22 -8.78
C LEU A 79 -11.73 -16.96 -7.66
N GLU A 80 -11.05 -17.88 -6.97
CA GLU A 80 -11.62 -18.59 -5.82
C GLU A 80 -12.01 -17.64 -4.68
N LEU A 81 -11.15 -16.64 -4.39
CA LEU A 81 -11.47 -15.61 -3.41
C LEU A 81 -12.73 -14.82 -3.81
N LEU A 82 -12.86 -14.41 -5.08
CA LEU A 82 -14.03 -13.66 -5.55
C LEU A 82 -15.32 -14.48 -5.49
N ARG A 83 -15.26 -15.78 -5.82
CA ARG A 83 -16.41 -16.70 -5.69
C ARG A 83 -16.90 -16.82 -4.25
N GLY A 84 -16.00 -16.74 -3.28
CA GLY A 84 -16.32 -16.80 -1.85
C GLY A 84 -16.89 -15.51 -1.26
N VAL A 85 -17.01 -14.43 -2.05
CA VAL A 85 -17.52 -13.14 -1.59
C VAL A 85 -18.90 -12.92 -2.17
N ASP A 86 -19.91 -12.81 -1.30
CA ASP A 86 -21.32 -12.67 -1.67
C ASP A 86 -21.57 -11.56 -2.71
N LEU A 87 -20.80 -10.47 -2.61
CA LEU A 87 -20.88 -9.34 -3.54
C LEU A 87 -20.63 -9.76 -5.01
N PHE A 88 -19.74 -10.72 -5.23
CA PHE A 88 -19.36 -11.18 -6.56
C PHE A 88 -19.97 -12.55 -6.92
N ALA A 89 -20.63 -13.21 -5.97
CA ALA A 89 -21.21 -14.54 -6.17
C ALA A 89 -22.29 -14.61 -7.27
N SER A 90 -22.95 -13.48 -7.55
CA SER A 90 -23.97 -13.36 -8.61
C SER A 90 -23.42 -13.01 -10.00
N LEU A 91 -22.11 -12.81 -10.13
CA LEU A 91 -21.48 -12.50 -11.40
C LEU A 91 -21.27 -13.76 -12.25
N GLU A 92 -21.44 -13.59 -13.56
CA GLU A 92 -21.15 -14.64 -14.54
C GLU A 92 -19.66 -15.04 -14.50
N PRO A 93 -19.32 -16.32 -14.78
CA PRO A 93 -17.96 -16.82 -14.70
C PRO A 93 -16.94 -16.02 -15.52
N ASP A 94 -17.31 -15.57 -16.72
CA ASP A 94 -16.45 -14.79 -17.62
C ASP A 94 -16.08 -13.43 -17.00
N VAL A 95 -17.02 -12.79 -16.30
CA VAL A 95 -16.78 -11.51 -15.62
C VAL A 95 -15.89 -11.71 -14.40
N LEU A 96 -16.11 -12.78 -13.63
CA LEU A 96 -15.27 -13.13 -12.49
C LEU A 96 -13.82 -13.39 -12.90
N GLU A 97 -13.60 -14.07 -14.02
CA GLU A 97 -12.24 -14.30 -14.55
C GLU A 97 -11.56 -13.00 -14.98
N ARG A 98 -12.27 -12.12 -15.69
CA ARG A 98 -11.76 -10.80 -16.06
C ARG A 98 -11.40 -9.99 -14.82
N LEU A 99 -12.26 -10.00 -13.82
CA LEU A 99 -12.03 -9.37 -12.52
C LEU A 99 -10.79 -9.92 -11.83
N ALA A 100 -10.67 -11.24 -11.74
CA ALA A 100 -9.53 -11.90 -11.13
C ALA A 100 -8.19 -11.50 -11.79
N ARG A 101 -8.20 -11.20 -13.10
CA ARG A 101 -7.02 -10.69 -13.81
C ARG A 101 -6.73 -9.21 -13.54
N ALA A 102 -7.77 -8.40 -13.37
CA ALA A 102 -7.64 -6.97 -13.08
C ALA A 102 -7.19 -6.69 -11.63
N PHE A 103 -7.61 -7.52 -10.67
CA PHE A 103 -7.19 -7.40 -9.28
C PHE A 103 -5.68 -7.64 -9.11
N LYS A 104 -5.04 -6.78 -8.32
CA LYS A 104 -3.62 -6.89 -7.96
C LYS A 104 -3.48 -7.16 -6.47
N THR A 105 -2.73 -8.21 -6.12
CA THR A 105 -2.45 -8.53 -4.72
C THR A 105 -1.43 -7.56 -4.14
N ARG A 106 -1.71 -7.04 -2.94
CA ARG A 106 -0.84 -6.16 -2.17
C ARG A 106 -0.69 -6.70 -0.75
N MET A 107 0.52 -6.71 -0.24
CA MET A 107 0.84 -7.13 1.13
C MET A 107 1.03 -5.90 2.01
N TYR A 108 0.57 -5.99 3.26
CA TYR A 108 0.70 -4.92 4.24
C TYR A 108 1.22 -5.49 5.56
N ALA A 109 2.23 -4.82 6.12
CA ALA A 109 2.76 -5.10 7.45
C ALA A 109 1.88 -4.44 8.53
N VAL A 110 2.07 -4.87 9.79
CA VAL A 110 1.35 -4.30 10.94
C VAL A 110 1.52 -2.79 11.01
N GLY A 111 0.41 -2.07 11.15
CA GLY A 111 0.38 -0.61 11.27
C GLY A 111 0.41 0.15 9.95
N GLU A 112 0.58 -0.53 8.81
CA GLU A 112 0.45 0.10 7.49
C GLU A 112 -1.02 0.33 7.13
N ALA A 113 -1.28 1.35 6.32
CA ALA A 113 -2.63 1.78 5.98
C ALA A 113 -2.84 1.75 4.46
N PRO A 114 -3.66 0.83 3.93
CA PRO A 114 -3.99 0.80 2.51
C PRO A 114 -4.77 2.04 2.05
N VAL A 115 -5.54 2.65 2.94
CA VAL A 115 -6.29 3.90 2.68
C VAL A 115 -6.25 4.79 3.92
N ARG A 116 -6.18 6.11 3.72
CA ARG A 116 -6.30 7.09 4.81
C ARG A 116 -7.48 8.01 4.58
N GLN A 117 -8.16 8.36 5.67
CA GLN A 117 -9.28 9.28 5.64
C GLN A 117 -8.84 10.63 5.04
N GLY A 118 -9.69 11.20 4.18
CA GLY A 118 -9.46 12.47 3.50
C GLY A 118 -8.63 12.37 2.22
N GLU A 119 -7.99 11.24 1.94
CA GLU A 119 -7.32 11.03 0.65
C GLU A 119 -8.33 10.77 -0.46
N GLU A 120 -7.96 11.07 -1.71
CA GLU A 120 -8.76 10.65 -2.84
C GLU A 120 -8.79 9.13 -2.95
N GLY A 121 -9.97 8.57 -3.24
CA GLY A 121 -10.15 7.13 -3.36
C GLY A 121 -10.17 6.67 -4.82
N ASP A 122 -9.14 5.96 -5.24
CA ASP A 122 -8.98 5.45 -6.61
C ASP A 122 -9.01 3.92 -6.73
N SER A 123 -9.24 3.22 -5.62
CA SER A 123 -9.09 1.75 -5.56
C SER A 123 -10.11 1.10 -4.63
N PHE A 124 -10.62 -0.06 -5.02
CA PHE A 124 -11.42 -0.98 -4.23
C PHE A 124 -10.52 -2.08 -3.67
N TYR A 125 -10.77 -2.56 -2.46
CA TYR A 125 -9.95 -3.58 -1.81
C TYR A 125 -10.78 -4.72 -1.27
N LEU A 126 -10.30 -5.95 -1.48
CA LEU A 126 -10.83 -7.17 -0.89
C LEU A 126 -9.78 -7.82 0.01
N VAL A 127 -10.13 -8.12 1.25
CA VAL A 127 -9.22 -8.75 2.22
C VAL A 127 -9.10 -10.23 1.90
N LYS A 128 -7.89 -10.66 1.55
CA LYS A 128 -7.56 -12.06 1.27
C LYS A 128 -7.10 -12.77 2.55
N SER A 129 -6.26 -12.12 3.35
CA SER A 129 -5.75 -12.66 4.61
C SER A 129 -5.43 -11.53 5.60
N GLY A 130 -5.29 -11.89 6.88
CA GLY A 130 -5.04 -10.94 7.96
C GLY A 130 -6.29 -10.18 8.41
N ARG A 131 -6.10 -9.22 9.31
CA ARG A 131 -7.15 -8.36 9.88
C ARG A 131 -6.78 -6.89 9.77
N PHE A 132 -7.80 -6.07 9.53
CA PHE A 132 -7.65 -4.63 9.34
C PHE A 132 -8.66 -3.87 10.19
N ASP A 133 -8.20 -2.84 10.90
CA ASP A 133 -9.04 -1.99 11.72
C ASP A 133 -9.42 -0.72 10.96
N ILE A 134 -10.71 -0.35 11.02
CA ILE A 134 -11.23 0.89 10.44
C ILE A 134 -11.31 1.95 11.52
N PHE A 135 -10.72 3.12 11.25
CA PHE A 135 -10.77 4.28 12.12
C PHE A 135 -11.39 5.49 11.43
N VAL A 136 -12.15 6.27 12.20
CA VAL A 136 -12.69 7.56 11.76
C VAL A 136 -12.22 8.63 12.74
N LYS A 137 -11.59 9.68 12.21
CA LYS A 137 -11.11 10.82 12.97
C LYS A 137 -12.11 11.97 12.85
N LYS A 138 -12.51 12.54 14.00
CA LYS A 138 -13.23 13.82 14.08
C LYS A 138 -12.31 14.95 14.53
N ASP A 139 -12.70 16.18 14.21
CA ASP A 139 -12.04 17.38 14.72
C ASP A 139 -12.11 17.38 16.26
N ARG A 140 -10.97 17.03 16.89
CA ARG A 140 -10.66 16.97 18.34
C ARG A 140 -10.11 15.62 18.85
N GLU A 141 -10.04 14.57 18.04
CA GLU A 141 -9.45 13.30 18.50
C GLU A 141 -7.92 13.37 18.66
N ARG A 142 -7.41 12.99 19.84
CA ARG A 142 -5.95 12.87 20.09
C ARG A 142 -5.33 11.61 19.50
N HIS A 143 -6.11 10.57 19.22
CA HIS A 143 -5.59 9.33 18.67
C HIS A 143 -5.15 9.53 17.21
N ARG A 144 -3.98 8.99 16.83
CA ARG A 144 -3.37 9.21 15.49
C ARG A 144 -4.34 8.98 14.33
N TYR A 145 -5.17 7.95 14.45
CA TYR A 145 -6.13 7.52 13.42
C TYR A 145 -7.60 7.82 13.76
N GLY A 146 -7.91 8.34 14.96
CA GLY A 146 -9.28 8.54 15.42
C GLY A 146 -9.87 7.34 16.20
N VAL A 147 -11.19 7.22 16.21
CA VAL A 147 -11.95 6.16 16.89
C VAL A 147 -12.02 4.91 16.02
N LYS A 148 -11.74 3.73 16.59
CA LYS A 148 -11.97 2.44 15.91
C LYS A 148 -13.47 2.19 15.76
N VAL A 149 -13.95 2.10 14.52
CA VAL A 149 -15.37 1.89 14.18
C VAL A 149 -15.66 0.51 13.61
N ALA A 150 -14.67 -0.27 13.20
CA ALA A 150 -14.91 -1.64 12.75
C ALA A 150 -13.60 -2.43 12.66
N GLU A 151 -13.73 -3.73 12.46
CA GLU A 151 -12.65 -4.64 12.08
C GLU A 151 -13.10 -5.43 10.83
N LEU A 152 -12.15 -5.67 9.93
CA LEU A 152 -12.33 -6.43 8.70
C LEU A 152 -11.42 -7.65 8.73
N GLY A 153 -11.94 -8.79 8.26
CA GLY A 153 -11.18 -10.03 8.09
C GLY A 153 -11.30 -10.55 6.66
N PRO A 154 -10.77 -11.76 6.38
CA PRO A 154 -10.85 -12.39 5.05
C PRO A 154 -12.28 -12.40 4.49
N GLY A 155 -12.42 -12.11 3.19
CA GLY A 155 -13.71 -11.98 2.50
C GLY A 155 -14.40 -10.62 2.67
N SER A 156 -13.95 -9.79 3.61
CA SER A 156 -14.45 -8.41 3.74
C SER A 156 -13.84 -7.50 2.68
N PHE A 157 -14.56 -6.44 2.29
CA PHE A 157 -14.05 -5.43 1.36
C PHE A 157 -14.10 -4.01 1.94
N PHE A 158 -13.34 -3.09 1.34
CA PHE A 158 -13.35 -1.68 1.69
C PHE A 158 -12.93 -0.77 0.53
N GLY A 159 -13.17 0.52 0.68
CA GLY A 159 -12.86 1.54 -0.33
C GLY A 159 -13.96 1.76 -1.36
N GLU A 160 -15.10 1.11 -1.19
CA GLU A 160 -16.30 1.24 -2.02
C GLU A 160 -16.88 2.65 -1.98
N MET A 161 -16.88 3.31 -0.81
CA MET A 161 -17.58 4.59 -0.63
C MET A 161 -17.09 5.66 -1.60
N SER A 162 -15.78 5.93 -1.63
CA SER A 162 -15.20 6.94 -2.52
C SER A 162 -15.39 6.63 -4.00
N LEU A 163 -15.47 5.35 -4.36
CA LEU A 163 -15.70 4.94 -5.74
C LEU A 163 -17.16 5.09 -6.15
N LEU A 164 -18.10 4.93 -5.22
CA LEU A 164 -19.53 5.06 -5.47
C LEU A 164 -20.01 6.51 -5.43
N THR A 165 -19.44 7.32 -4.52
CA THR A 165 -19.90 8.70 -4.28
C THR A 165 -19.00 9.75 -4.92
N GLY A 166 -17.78 9.39 -5.32
CA GLY A 166 -16.76 10.33 -5.79
C GLY A 166 -16.10 11.15 -4.68
N GLU A 167 -16.50 10.96 -3.41
CA GLU A 167 -15.96 11.69 -2.27
C GLU A 167 -14.61 11.12 -1.81
N ALA A 168 -13.85 11.91 -1.06
CA ALA A 168 -12.63 11.44 -0.39
C ALA A 168 -12.90 10.26 0.56
N ARG A 169 -11.85 9.52 0.91
CA ARG A 169 -11.92 8.39 1.84
C ARG A 169 -12.55 8.82 3.16
N THR A 170 -13.62 8.15 3.57
CA THR A 170 -14.37 8.49 4.78
C THR A 170 -13.74 7.93 6.06
N ALA A 171 -12.79 7.00 5.94
CA ALA A 171 -12.13 6.34 7.05
C ALA A 171 -10.70 5.92 6.69
N THR A 172 -9.87 5.72 7.71
CA THR A 172 -8.54 5.12 7.59
C THR A 172 -8.66 3.62 7.87
N VAL A 173 -8.04 2.79 7.05
CA VAL A 173 -7.96 1.33 7.30
C VAL A 173 -6.51 0.99 7.61
N VAL A 174 -6.25 0.28 8.69
CA VAL A 174 -4.90 -0.04 9.16
C VAL A 174 -4.77 -1.54 9.38
N ALA A 175 -3.69 -2.15 8.88
CA ALA A 175 -3.37 -3.55 9.12
C ALA A 175 -3.11 -3.78 10.62
N ARG A 176 -3.92 -4.64 11.25
CA ARG A 176 -3.76 -5.05 12.65
C ARG A 176 -2.73 -6.16 12.80
N GLU A 177 -2.62 -7.00 11.78
CA GLU A 177 -1.64 -8.08 11.63
C GLU A 177 -1.16 -8.12 10.17
N PRO A 178 -0.05 -8.81 9.84
CA PRO A 178 0.38 -8.96 8.45
C PRO A 178 -0.75 -9.56 7.60
N GLY A 179 -1.07 -8.92 6.48
CA GLY A 179 -2.23 -9.30 5.68
C GLY A 179 -2.06 -9.00 4.20
N GLU A 180 -2.87 -9.68 3.39
CA GLU A 180 -2.96 -9.49 1.95
C GLU A 180 -4.32 -8.95 1.57
N VAL A 181 -4.32 -8.01 0.63
CA VAL A 181 -5.54 -7.51 -0.01
C VAL A 181 -5.41 -7.62 -1.52
N CYS A 182 -6.52 -7.84 -2.21
CA CYS A 182 -6.63 -7.68 -3.65
C CYS A 182 -7.19 -6.29 -3.93
N ALA A 183 -6.43 -5.46 -4.65
CA ALA A 183 -6.81 -4.10 -5.03
C ALA A 183 -7.26 -4.05 -6.49
N LEU A 184 -8.35 -3.34 -6.76
CA LEU A 184 -8.89 -3.09 -8.10
C LEU A 184 -8.96 -1.58 -8.32
N GLY A 185 -8.47 -1.11 -9.48
CA GLY A 185 -8.46 0.32 -9.80
C GLY A 185 -9.86 0.85 -10.11
N LYS A 186 -10.04 2.17 -9.95
CA LYS A 186 -11.29 2.88 -10.19
C LYS A 186 -11.87 2.65 -11.58
N GLU A 187 -11.03 2.67 -12.62
CA GLU A 187 -11.51 2.52 -14.00
C GLU A 187 -12.00 1.09 -14.26
N ASP A 188 -11.23 0.08 -13.84
CA ASP A 188 -11.65 -1.33 -13.93
C ASP A 188 -12.93 -1.59 -13.13
N PHE A 189 -13.04 -0.98 -11.95
CA PHE A 189 -14.25 -1.09 -11.12
C PHE A 189 -15.45 -0.37 -11.74
N ARG A 190 -15.24 0.81 -12.33
CA ARG A 190 -16.29 1.58 -13.01
C ARG A 190 -16.87 0.80 -14.17
N GLU A 191 -16.05 0.16 -15.01
CA GLU A 191 -16.53 -0.65 -16.12
C GLU A 191 -17.52 -1.73 -15.67
N ILE A 192 -17.25 -2.36 -14.53
CA ILE A 192 -18.12 -3.40 -13.94
C ILE A 192 -19.43 -2.81 -13.45
N LEU A 193 -19.38 -1.67 -12.77
CA LEU A 193 -20.59 -0.99 -12.30
C LEU A 193 -21.49 -0.54 -13.45
N LEU A 194 -20.90 -0.17 -14.60
CA LEU A 194 -21.65 0.22 -15.79
C LEU A 194 -22.29 -0.99 -16.52
N THR A 195 -21.60 -2.14 -16.50
CA THR A 195 -22.03 -3.33 -17.24
C THR A 195 -22.93 -4.26 -16.43
N ARG A 196 -22.92 -4.17 -15.09
CA ARG A 196 -23.64 -5.06 -14.17
C ARG A 196 -24.35 -4.28 -13.05
N PRO A 197 -25.60 -3.81 -13.29
CA PRO A 197 -26.36 -3.02 -12.33
C PRO A 197 -26.61 -3.70 -10.98
N GLU A 198 -26.67 -5.04 -10.95
CA GLU A 198 -26.93 -5.84 -9.75
C GLU A 198 -25.81 -5.66 -8.71
N VAL A 199 -24.55 -5.66 -9.16
CA VAL A 199 -23.37 -5.46 -8.30
C VAL A 199 -23.38 -4.06 -7.70
N SER A 200 -23.76 -3.07 -8.51
CA SER A 200 -23.88 -1.67 -8.08
C SER A 200 -24.91 -1.52 -6.95
N ALA A 201 -26.07 -2.18 -7.07
CA ALA A 201 -27.12 -2.16 -6.05
C ALA A 201 -26.68 -2.83 -4.73
N GLN A 202 -25.96 -3.96 -4.82
CA GLN A 202 -25.43 -4.67 -3.64
C GLN A 202 -24.36 -3.83 -2.92
N LEU A 203 -23.45 -3.21 -3.67
CA LEU A 203 -22.46 -2.28 -3.14
C LEU A 203 -23.08 -1.07 -2.44
N ALA A 204 -24.10 -0.46 -3.06
CA ALA A 204 -24.80 0.66 -2.45
C ALA A 204 -25.47 0.28 -1.13
N ALA A 205 -26.06 -0.92 -1.06
CA ALA A 205 -26.66 -1.45 0.16
C ALA A 205 -25.60 -1.67 1.25
N ALA A 206 -24.47 -2.30 0.91
CA ALA A 206 -23.37 -2.54 1.83
C ALA A 206 -22.73 -1.23 2.34
N ALA A 207 -22.52 -0.25 1.45
CA ALA A 207 -22.01 1.07 1.80
C ALA A 207 -22.97 1.80 2.77
N SER A 208 -24.28 1.75 2.49
CA SER A 208 -25.30 2.34 3.36
C SER A 208 -25.28 1.72 4.77
N GLU A 209 -25.21 0.39 4.85
CA GLU A 209 -25.12 -0.30 6.14
C GLU A 209 -23.86 0.07 6.91
N ARG A 210 -22.72 0.16 6.22
CA ARG A 210 -21.45 0.56 6.84
C ARG A 210 -21.50 1.99 7.35
N VAL A 211 -22.10 2.93 6.64
CA VAL A 211 -22.29 4.31 7.12
C VAL A 211 -23.12 4.33 8.40
N THR A 212 -24.27 3.65 8.41
CA THR A 212 -25.12 3.57 9.62
C THR A 212 -24.36 2.97 10.80
N ARG A 213 -23.59 1.90 10.57
CA ARG A 213 -22.79 1.24 11.61
C ARG A 213 -21.70 2.16 12.16
N ASN A 214 -20.96 2.82 11.29
CA ASN A 214 -19.90 3.75 11.68
C ASN A 214 -20.47 4.90 12.51
N LEU A 215 -21.59 5.48 12.08
CA LEU A 215 -22.29 6.54 12.81
C LEU A 215 -22.75 6.06 14.20
N ALA A 216 -23.39 4.90 14.29
CA ALA A 216 -23.82 4.30 15.55
C ALA A 216 -22.66 3.96 16.50
N GLN A 217 -21.49 3.59 15.98
CA GLN A 217 -20.30 3.41 16.81
C GLN A 217 -19.70 4.72 17.27
N LEU A 218 -19.66 5.73 16.40
CA LEU A 218 -19.19 7.07 16.77
C LEU A 218 -20.07 7.70 17.83
N SER A 219 -21.40 7.51 17.79
CA SER A 219 -22.32 8.11 18.78
C SER A 219 -22.03 7.68 20.22
N LYS A 220 -21.47 6.48 20.42
CA LYS A 220 -21.00 5.99 21.74
C LYS A 220 -19.90 6.84 22.35
N TYR A 221 -19.17 7.58 21.52
CA TYR A 221 -18.06 8.45 21.92
C TYR A 221 -18.43 9.94 21.86
N LEU A 222 -19.69 10.28 21.54
CA LEU A 222 -20.19 11.66 21.44
C LEU A 222 -20.93 12.08 22.71
N THR A 223 -20.96 13.39 22.94
CA THR A 223 -21.76 14.00 24.02
C THR A 223 -23.26 13.95 23.70
N GLU A 224 -24.14 14.04 24.72
CA GLU A 224 -25.60 13.99 24.56
C GLU A 224 -26.15 15.04 23.56
N LYS A 225 -25.52 16.22 23.51
CA LYS A 225 -25.88 17.31 22.58
C LYS A 225 -25.53 16.96 21.12
N GLU A 226 -24.41 16.29 20.91
CA GLU A 226 -23.96 15.82 19.59
C GLU A 226 -24.79 14.61 19.14
N GLN A 227 -25.19 13.73 20.06
CA GLN A 227 -26.06 12.58 19.79
C GLN A 227 -27.44 13.02 19.27
N LYS A 228 -28.07 14.03 19.89
CA LYS A 228 -29.36 14.60 19.41
C LYS A 228 -29.27 15.14 17.99
N THR A 229 -28.18 15.83 17.66
CA THR A 229 -27.97 16.41 16.32
C THR A 229 -27.72 15.34 15.25
N MET A 230 -27.07 14.23 15.62
CA MET A 230 -26.74 13.14 14.69
C MET A 230 -27.95 12.24 14.42
N ALA A 231 -28.78 11.98 15.43
CA ALA A 231 -30.02 11.20 15.30
C ALA A 231 -31.02 11.79 14.30
N GLU A 232 -31.08 13.12 14.17
CA GLU A 232 -31.93 13.80 13.18
C GLU A 232 -31.44 13.58 11.73
N LYS A 233 -30.12 13.38 11.53
CA LYS A 233 -29.50 13.11 10.21
C LYS A 233 -29.45 11.63 9.83
N GLU A 234 -29.58 10.73 10.80
CA GLU A 234 -29.30 9.29 10.67
C GLU A 234 -30.43 8.41 10.09
N LYS A 235 -31.55 8.98 9.63
CA LYS A 235 -32.64 8.15 9.07
C LYS A 235 -32.10 7.27 7.93
N LYS A 236 -32.12 5.95 8.15
CA LYS A 236 -31.49 4.92 7.27
C LYS A 236 -31.92 5.06 5.80
N ASP A 237 -33.18 5.38 5.56
CA ASP A 237 -33.70 5.62 4.21
C ASP A 237 -33.10 6.87 3.56
N HIS A 238 -32.81 7.91 4.34
CA HIS A 238 -32.19 9.14 3.86
C HIS A 238 -30.72 8.91 3.46
N VAL A 239 -29.97 8.17 4.26
CA VAL A 239 -28.56 7.80 3.93
C VAL A 239 -28.50 6.97 2.67
N ARG A 240 -29.36 5.95 2.55
CA ARG A 240 -29.41 5.11 1.35
C ARG A 240 -29.81 5.92 0.12
N GLN A 241 -30.80 6.81 0.21
CA GLN A 241 -31.19 7.68 -0.89
C GLN A 241 -30.09 8.68 -1.27
N ALA A 242 -29.35 9.22 -0.31
CA ALA A 242 -28.23 10.13 -0.56
C ALA A 242 -27.10 9.43 -1.33
N ILE A 243 -26.69 8.23 -0.89
CA ILE A 243 -25.67 7.43 -1.58
C ILE A 243 -26.14 7.06 -3.00
N MET A 244 -27.39 6.64 -3.17
CA MET A 244 -27.95 6.34 -4.50
C MET A 244 -28.07 7.58 -5.39
N GLY A 245 -28.32 8.77 -4.80
CA GLY A 245 -28.31 10.05 -5.51
C GLY A 245 -26.92 10.41 -6.00
N GLN A 246 -25.91 10.29 -5.14
CA GLN A 246 -24.50 10.51 -5.50
C GLN A 246 -24.02 9.52 -6.56
N MET A 247 -24.39 8.25 -6.44
CA MET A 247 -24.09 7.24 -7.46
C MET A 247 -24.69 7.62 -8.83
N ARG A 248 -25.96 8.03 -8.88
CA ARG A 248 -26.58 8.45 -10.16
C ARG A 248 -25.87 9.65 -10.76
N GLN A 249 -25.53 10.64 -9.95
CA GLN A 249 -24.77 11.81 -10.39
C GLN A 249 -23.36 11.45 -10.87
N PHE A 250 -22.69 10.52 -10.19
CA PHE A 250 -21.30 10.15 -10.47
C PHE A 250 -21.17 9.21 -11.67
N PHE A 251 -22.08 8.25 -11.83
CA PHE A 251 -22.06 7.31 -12.95
C PHE A 251 -22.89 7.75 -14.16
N GLY A 252 -23.76 8.75 -14.02
CA GLY A 252 -24.48 9.36 -15.14
C GLY A 252 -25.68 8.57 -15.63
N PHE A 253 -26.41 7.91 -14.73
CA PHE A 253 -27.66 7.20 -15.03
C PHE A 253 -28.88 7.91 -14.42
#